data_AF-A0A9D2D4S3-F1
#
_entry.id   AF-A0A9D2D4S3-F1
#
_cell.length_a   1.000
_cell.length_b   1.000
_cell.length_c   1.000
_cell.angle_alpha   90.00
_cell.angle_beta   90.00
_cell.angle_gamma   90.00
#
_symmetry.space_group_name_H-M   'P 1'
#
loop_
_entity.id
_entity.type
_entity.pdbx_description
1 polymer ?
#
loop_
_entity_poly.entity_id
_entity_poly.type
_entity_poly.pdbx_seq_one_letter_code
_entity_poly.pdbx_strand_id
1 'polypeptide(L)'
;MQAERKQLFDYINRISFSIDDLLLYLDTHPEDTEALAYMNELIPCREKALKEYQEKYMPLLIDGTDSENCWKWSTTPWPWERGYY
;
A
#
# COMPACT_ATOMS: atom_id res chain seq x y z
N MET A 1 -7.88 -13.02 -12.27
CA MET A 1 -8.49 -12.30 -11.15
C MET A 1 -7.76 -12.50 -9.82
N GLN A 2 -7.64 -13.71 -9.25
CA GLN A 2 -6.90 -13.88 -7.97
C GLN A 2 -5.39 -13.64 -8.08
N ALA A 3 -4.76 -14.09 -9.16
CA ALA A 3 -3.31 -13.89 -9.38
C ALA A 3 -2.93 -12.41 -9.55
N GLU A 4 -3.73 -11.63 -10.29
CA GLU A 4 -3.53 -10.18 -10.46
C GLU A 4 -3.69 -9.43 -9.13
N ARG A 5 -4.72 -9.76 -8.33
CA ARG A 5 -4.91 -9.21 -6.99
C ARG A 5 -3.70 -9.48 -6.10
N LYS A 6 -3.19 -10.72 -6.10
CA LYS A 6 -2.01 -11.10 -5.33
C LYS A 6 -0.76 -10.35 -5.79
N GLN A 7 -0.53 -10.23 -7.10
CA GLN A 7 0.60 -9.49 -7.64
C GLN A 7 0.58 -8.01 -7.25
N LEU A 8 -0.58 -7.36 -7.34
CA LEU A 8 -0.73 -5.96 -6.95
C LEU A 8 -0.56 -5.78 -5.44
N PHE A 9 -1.11 -6.69 -4.63
CA PHE A 9 -0.90 -6.70 -3.18
C PHE A 9 0.57 -6.92 -2.80
N ASP A 10 1.25 -7.89 -3.42
CA ASP A 10 2.67 -8.17 -3.21
C ASP A 10 3.54 -6.96 -3.59
N TYR A 11 3.18 -6.25 -4.67
CA TYR A 11 3.85 -5.01 -5.09
C TYR A 11 3.66 -3.88 -4.06
N ILE A 12 2.43 -3.67 -3.59
CA ILE A 12 2.13 -2.68 -2.54
C ILE A 12 2.94 -2.98 -1.28
N ASN A 13 3.01 -4.23 -0.85
CA ASN A 13 3.77 -4.63 0.33
C ASN A 13 5.27 -4.39 0.17
N ARG A 14 5.85 -4.73 -1.00
CA ARG A 14 7.27 -4.49 -1.28
C ARG A 14 7.61 -3.01 -1.23
N ILE A 15 6.84 -2.16 -1.90
CA ILE A 15 7.09 -0.72 -1.88
C ILE A 15 6.86 -0.13 -0.49
N SER A 16 5.82 -0.56 0.22
CA SER A 16 5.57 -0.09 1.59
C SER A 16 6.76 -0.41 2.50
N PHE A 17 7.29 -1.63 2.42
CA PHE A 17 8.49 -2.02 3.17
C PHE A 17 9.71 -1.17 2.79
N SER A 18 9.95 -0.93 1.49
CA SER A 18 11.06 -0.08 1.05
C SER A 18 10.95 1.36 1.54
N ILE A 19 9.73 1.92 1.64
CA ILE A 19 9.52 3.24 2.22
C ILE A 19 9.81 3.23 3.73
N ASP A 20 9.33 2.22 4.46
CA ASP A 20 9.59 2.09 5.90
C ASP A 20 11.09 1.96 6.20
N ASP A 21 11.82 1.20 5.38
CA ASP A 21 13.27 1.00 5.48
C ASP A 21 14.04 2.30 5.19
N LEU A 22 13.67 3.03 4.13
CA LEU A 22 14.26 4.34 3.81
C LEU A 22 13.98 5.37 4.89
N LEU A 23 12.77 5.38 5.46
CA LEU A 23 12.41 6.27 6.55
C LEU A 23 13.33 6.04 7.75
N LEU A 24 13.53 4.78 8.14
CA LEU A 24 14.42 4.40 9.24
C LEU A 24 15.88 4.78 8.95
N TYR A 25 16.33 4.63 7.71
CA TYR A 25 17.67 5.06 7.30
C TYR A 25 17.83 6.58 7.39
N LEU A 26 16.87 7.33 6.88
CA LEU A 26 16.89 8.80 6.84
C LEU A 26 16.83 9.44 8.24
N ASP A 27 16.25 8.77 9.24
CA ASP A 27 16.33 9.20 10.65
C ASP A 27 17.78 9.36 11.13
N THR A 28 18.71 8.60 10.53
CA THR A 28 20.15 8.65 10.85
C THR A 28 20.99 9.40 9.81
N HIS A 29 20.49 9.55 8.58
CA HIS A 29 21.18 10.22 7.46
C HIS A 29 20.25 11.23 6.76
N PRO A 30 19.81 12.30 7.45
CA PRO A 30 18.75 13.18 6.94
C PRO A 30 19.14 14.01 5.71
N GLU A 31 20.44 14.14 5.43
CA GLU A 31 20.97 14.91 4.30
C GLU A 31 21.37 14.03 3.10
N ASP A 32 21.14 12.71 3.17
CA ASP A 32 21.43 11.79 2.06
C ASP A 32 20.48 12.05 0.88
N THR A 33 20.99 12.74 -0.13
CA THR A 33 20.21 13.18 -1.29
C THR A 33 19.76 12.03 -2.18
N GLU A 34 20.48 10.90 -2.20
CA GLU A 34 20.11 9.72 -2.97
C GLU A 34 18.93 9.00 -2.31
N ALA A 35 19.00 8.81 -0.99
CA ALA A 35 17.91 8.21 -0.21
C ALA A 35 16.63 9.06 -0.28
N LEU A 36 16.77 10.39 -0.18
CA LEU A 36 15.65 11.33 -0.35
C LEU A 36 15.04 11.29 -1.75
N ALA A 37 15.87 11.25 -2.81
CA ALA A 37 15.40 11.13 -4.17
C ALA A 37 14.62 9.83 -4.37
N TYR A 38 15.14 8.72 -3.86
CA TYR A 38 14.48 7.42 -3.98
C TYR A 38 13.16 7.37 -3.20
N MET A 39 13.09 7.96 -1.99
CA MET A 39 11.85 8.08 -1.24
C MET A 39 10.78 8.88 -2.01
N ASN A 40 11.18 9.98 -2.67
CA ASN A 40 10.30 10.79 -3.50
C ASN A 40 9.78 10.05 -4.75
N GLU A 41 10.49 9.04 -5.25
CA GLU A 41 10.04 8.18 -6.33
C GLU A 41 9.05 7.11 -5.83
N LEU A 42 9.33 6.48 -4.69
CA LEU A 42 8.53 5.37 -4.18
C LEU A 42 7.15 5.78 -3.65
N ILE A 43 7.03 6.94 -3.01
CA ILE A 43 5.76 7.42 -2.43
C ILE A 43 4.64 7.49 -3.50
N PRO A 44 4.83 8.19 -4.65
CA PRO A 44 3.83 8.20 -5.72
C PRO A 44 3.53 6.83 -6.31
N CYS A 45 4.53 5.95 -6.41
CA CYS A 45 4.34 4.57 -6.87
C CYS A 45 3.43 3.78 -5.94
N ARG A 46 3.57 3.94 -4.62
CA ARG A 46 2.70 3.32 -3.61
C ARG A 46 1.28 3.85 -3.71
N GLU A 47 1.11 5.16 -3.77
CA GLU A 47 -0.22 5.81 -3.88
C GLU A 47 -0.97 5.34 -5.12
N LYS A 48 -0.29 5.28 -6.28
CA LYS A 48 -0.87 4.78 -7.52
C LYS A 48 -1.32 3.32 -7.40
N ALA A 49 -0.50 2.47 -6.79
CA ALA A 49 -0.82 1.05 -6.61
C ALA A 49 -1.99 0.84 -5.65
N LEU A 50 -2.05 1.59 -4.56
CA LEU A 50 -3.17 1.57 -3.61
C LEU A 50 -4.47 2.00 -4.28
N LYS A 51 -4.43 3.08 -5.08
CA LYS A 51 -5.57 3.55 -5.86
C LYS A 51 -6.05 2.50 -6.86
N GLU A 52 -5.14 1.90 -7.63
CA GLU A 52 -5.49 0.83 -8.58
C GLU A 52 -6.11 -0.38 -7.86
N TYR A 53 -5.58 -0.74 -6.69
CA TYR A 53 -6.13 -1.85 -5.90
C TYR A 53 -7.53 -1.52 -5.41
N GLN A 54 -7.78 -0.30 -4.94
CA GLN A 54 -9.09 0.15 -4.48
C GLN A 54 -10.11 0.26 -5.63
N GLU A 55 -9.70 0.66 -6.82
CA GLU A 55 -10.60 0.73 -7.99
C GLU A 55 -11.06 -0.66 -8.45
N LYS A 56 -10.18 -1.66 -8.35
CA LYS A 56 -10.45 -3.04 -8.79
C LYS A 56 -11.03 -3.92 -7.68
N TYR A 57 -10.73 -3.62 -6.43
CA TYR A 57 -11.03 -4.44 -5.27
C TYR A 57 -11.56 -3.59 -4.11
N MET A 58 -11.42 -4.06 -2.88
CA MET A 58 -11.73 -3.27 -1.69
C MET A 58 -10.51 -2.45 -1.26
N PRO A 59 -10.70 -1.25 -0.67
CA PRO A 59 -9.59 -0.46 -0.14
C PRO A 59 -8.81 -1.26 0.90
N LEU A 60 -7.48 -1.14 0.88
CA LEU A 60 -6.59 -1.76 1.87
C LEU A 60 -6.40 -0.88 3.11
N LEU A 61 -6.72 0.40 3.00
CA LEU A 61 -6.57 1.39 4.04
C LEU A 61 -7.93 2.05 4.33
N ILE A 62 -8.15 2.40 5.59
CA ILE A 62 -9.45 2.90 6.06
C ILE A 62 -9.81 4.26 5.44
N ASP A 63 -8.81 5.09 5.18
CA ASP A 63 -8.91 6.40 4.51
C ASP A 63 -9.32 6.29 3.03
N GLY A 64 -9.11 5.12 2.41
CA GLY A 64 -9.63 4.79 1.09
C GLY A 64 -11.09 4.36 1.07
N THR A 65 -11.77 4.26 2.21
CA THR A 65 -13.16 3.75 2.25
C THR A 65 -14.18 4.86 2.02
N ASP A 66 -14.99 4.70 0.98
CA ASP A 66 -16.22 5.48 0.78
C ASP A 66 -17.33 4.98 1.73
N SER A 67 -17.75 5.85 2.64
CA SER A 67 -18.77 5.59 3.67
C SER A 67 -20.15 6.16 3.33
N GLU A 68 -20.39 6.65 2.11
CA GLU A 68 -21.60 7.43 1.79
C GLU A 68 -22.91 6.65 1.98
N ASN A 69 -22.94 5.33 1.73
CA ASN A 69 -24.17 4.53 1.78
C ASN A 69 -24.06 3.21 2.57
N CYS A 70 -22.85 2.77 2.92
CA CYS A 70 -22.60 1.53 3.66
C CYS A 70 -21.15 1.52 4.19
N TRP A 71 -20.92 1.04 5.41
CA TRP A 71 -19.57 0.85 5.94
C TRP A 71 -18.91 -0.38 5.29
N LYS A 72 -18.41 -0.21 4.06
CA LYS A 72 -17.86 -1.31 3.25
C LYS A 72 -16.68 -2.00 3.93
N TRP A 73 -15.91 -1.28 4.76
CA TRP A 73 -14.79 -1.83 5.52
C TRP A 73 -15.17 -3.08 6.33
N SER A 74 -16.41 -3.18 6.85
CA SER A 74 -16.87 -4.35 7.61
C SER A 74 -17.59 -5.43 6.78
N THR A 75 -17.75 -5.26 5.47
CA THR A 75 -18.60 -6.15 4.66
C THR A 75 -17.84 -7.19 3.84
N THR A 76 -16.50 -7.13 3.83
CA THR A 76 -15.67 -8.13 3.13
C THR A 76 -14.68 -8.79 4.08
N PRO A 77 -14.33 -10.06 3.78
CA PRO A 77 -13.34 -10.77 4.56
C PRO A 77 -11.97 -10.11 4.42
N TRP A 78 -11.31 -9.87 5.56
CA TRP A 78 -9.97 -9.28 5.59
C TRP A 78 -8.96 -10.17 4.87
N PRO A 79 -7.90 -9.59 4.29
CA PRO A 79 -6.78 -10.38 3.75
C PRO A 79 -6.21 -11.39 4.76
N TRP A 80 -6.24 -11.10 6.07
CA TRP A 80 -5.77 -11.98 7.14
C TRP A 80 -6.82 -12.95 7.71
N GLU A 81 -8.12 -12.73 7.46
CA GLU A 81 -9.18 -13.63 7.94
C GLU A 81 -9.26 -14.94 7.13
N ARG A 82 -8.75 -14.92 5.90
CA ARG A 82 -8.68 -16.08 5.02
C ARG A 82 -7.21 -16.38 4.79
N GLY A 83 -6.59 -17.07 5.74
CA GLY A 83 -5.17 -17.42 5.73
C GLY A 83 -4.72 -18.27 4.53
N TYR A 84 -4.68 -17.67 3.35
CA TYR A 84 -4.23 -18.31 2.12
C TYR A 84 -3.03 -17.54 1.57
N TYR A 85 -1.86 -18.05 1.93
CA TYR A 85 -0.74 -18.18 1.00
C TYR A 85 -1.08 -19.24 -0.06
#